data_AF-A0AAD3UB35-F1
#
_entry.id   AF-A0AAD3UB35-F1
#
_cell.length_a   1.000
_cell.length_b   1.000
_cell.length_c   1.000
_cell.angle_alpha   90.00
_cell.angle_beta   90.00
_cell.angle_gamma   90.00
#
_symmetry.space_group_name_H-M   'P 1'
#
loop_
_entity.id
_entity.type
_entity.pdbx_description
1 polymer ?
#
loop_
_entity_poly.entity_id
_entity_poly.type
_entity_poly.pdbx_seq_one_letter_code
_entity_poly.pdbx_strand_id
1 'polypeptide(L)'
;MVVDSESFTQIGTRTHHAKVAALLSLIPGLGQWYNRQWVKGTLFFIVMVCFFGIFHDFLSQGFWGLFTLGTELPRDNSVFLLAKGVISVLVAIFGCAFYYWSIRDAYINGDRRDRGVALTSVRKQYQLLLSEGFPYLMITPGFILLVFVVVFPIIFGFSIAFTNYDLYHTPPAKLVDWVGMKNFINIFKLDLWRSTLLDVLQWTVIWTLIATTLQCSVGVLLAILVNQKDLRFKPLIRTILILPWAVPGFVTILVFAGMFNETFGVINNGILASLGIDPKAWMTDPFWTKTALILMQTWLGFPFVFAMTTGVLQAIPDDLYEAATIDGASTWHKLTTITLPLVLYSIAPILITQYTFNFNNFNIIYLFNNGGPAVAGSNAGGTDILVSWIYKLTMSSSQYAIAASITILLSIFVVGIALWQFRATNSFKQDDMV
;
A
#
# COMPACT_ATOMS: atom_id res chain seq x y z
N MET A 1 24.11 -14.42 32.54
CA MET A 1 24.83 -15.57 33.11
C MET A 1 26.20 -15.09 33.55
N VAL A 2 26.61 -15.57 34.72
CA VAL A 2 27.79 -15.27 35.53
C VAL A 2 29.04 -14.87 34.72
N VAL A 3 29.66 -13.77 35.14
CA VAL A 3 30.96 -13.28 34.67
C VAL A 3 32.03 -14.16 35.29
N ASP A 4 32.57 -15.10 34.51
CA ASP A 4 33.81 -15.80 34.88
C ASP A 4 35.01 -14.93 34.50
N SER A 5 35.73 -14.53 35.54
CA SER A 5 36.99 -13.83 35.48
C SER A 5 38.10 -14.81 35.11
N GLU A 6 38.41 -14.91 33.82
CA GLU A 6 39.68 -15.50 33.38
C GLU A 6 40.68 -14.40 33.00
N SER A 7 41.84 -14.50 33.64
CA SER A 7 42.98 -13.60 33.63
C SER A 7 43.50 -13.29 32.22
N PHE A 8 43.45 -12.01 31.85
CA PHE A 8 44.13 -11.49 30.66
C PHE A 8 45.65 -11.44 30.86
N THR A 9 46.36 -12.48 30.44
CA THR A 9 47.77 -12.36 30.09
C THR A 9 47.88 -11.61 28.75
N GLN A 10 48.09 -10.30 28.83
CA GLN A 10 48.54 -9.48 27.70
C GLN A 10 49.98 -9.90 27.33
N ILE A 11 50.12 -10.75 26.32
CA ILE A 11 51.40 -10.97 25.64
C ILE A 11 51.31 -10.29 24.28
N GLY A 12 52.20 -9.33 24.07
CA GLY A 12 52.18 -8.40 22.97
C GLY A 12 52.51 -9.02 21.62
N THR A 13 51.65 -8.72 20.65
CA THR A 13 52.01 -8.20 19.33
C THR A 13 50.82 -7.35 18.88
N ARG A 14 51.02 -6.06 18.55
CA ARG A 14 49.98 -5.26 17.88
C ARG A 14 49.82 -5.79 16.45
N THR A 15 49.14 -6.92 16.28
CA THR A 15 48.76 -7.41 14.96
C THR A 15 47.66 -6.51 14.42
N HIS A 16 47.71 -6.23 13.12
CA HIS A 16 46.74 -5.40 12.42
C HIS A 16 45.84 -6.26 11.52
N HIS A 17 45.50 -7.49 11.94
CA HIS A 17 44.73 -8.40 11.10
C HIS A 17 43.34 -7.85 10.78
N ALA A 18 42.70 -7.10 11.68
CA ALA A 18 41.44 -6.43 11.42
C ALA A 18 41.52 -5.43 10.25
N LYS A 19 42.54 -4.57 10.24
CA LYS A 19 42.73 -3.55 9.20
C LYS A 19 43.16 -4.16 7.87
N VAL A 20 44.06 -5.14 7.90
CA VAL A 20 44.52 -5.85 6.69
C VAL A 20 43.39 -6.68 6.08
N ALA A 21 42.60 -7.39 6.90
CA ALA A 21 41.45 -8.14 6.41
C ALA A 21 40.37 -7.24 5.80
N ALA A 22 40.08 -6.09 6.42
CA ALA A 22 39.15 -5.11 5.87
C ALA A 22 39.61 -4.55 4.51
N LEU A 23 40.90 -4.23 4.39
CA LEU A 23 41.49 -3.71 3.14
C LEU A 23 41.49 -4.77 2.03
N LEU A 24 41.81 -6.02 2.36
CA LEU A 24 41.73 -7.14 1.41
C LEU A 24 40.29 -7.42 0.98
N SER A 25 39.30 -7.21 1.86
CA SER A 25 37.87 -7.35 1.54
C SER A 25 37.29 -6.27 0.63
N LEU A 26 38.10 -5.34 0.10
CA LEU A 26 37.73 -4.53 -1.07
C LEU A 26 37.28 -5.40 -2.24
N ILE A 27 37.84 -6.60 -2.37
CA ILE A 27 37.26 -7.68 -3.19
C ILE A 27 36.58 -8.65 -2.22
N PRO A 28 35.23 -8.68 -2.18
CA PRO A 28 34.49 -9.63 -1.35
C PRO A 28 35.04 -11.06 -1.46
N GLY A 29 35.36 -11.64 -0.30
CA GLY A 29 35.93 -12.98 -0.20
C GLY A 29 37.43 -13.03 0.17
N LEU A 30 38.25 -12.07 -0.26
CA LEU A 30 39.70 -12.10 -0.03
C LEU A 30 40.08 -11.88 1.44
N GLY A 31 39.40 -10.97 2.16
CA GLY A 31 39.65 -10.78 3.60
C GLY A 31 39.20 -11.97 4.45
N GLN A 32 38.15 -12.68 4.03
CA GLN A 32 37.72 -13.94 4.65
C GLN A 32 38.75 -15.06 4.42
N TRP A 33 39.34 -15.14 3.22
CA TRP A 33 40.47 -16.04 2.95
C TRP A 33 41.69 -15.70 3.81
N TYR A 34 42.03 -14.42 3.95
CA TYR A 34 43.10 -13.98 4.87
C TYR A 34 42.84 -14.42 6.31
N ASN A 35 41.58 -14.41 6.74
CA ASN A 35 41.11 -14.94 8.03
C ASN A 35 40.98 -16.46 8.10
N ARG A 36 41.48 -17.20 7.09
CA ARG A 36 41.40 -18.67 7.00
C ARG A 36 39.97 -19.23 6.95
N GLN A 37 38.98 -18.42 6.58
CA GLN A 37 37.59 -18.82 6.37
C GLN A 37 37.33 -19.12 4.89
N TRP A 38 37.96 -20.17 4.36
CA TRP A 38 38.00 -20.50 2.93
C TRP A 38 36.62 -20.66 2.26
N VAL A 39 35.72 -21.43 2.88
CA VAL A 39 34.37 -21.68 2.34
C VAL A 39 33.57 -20.38 2.23
N LYS A 40 33.58 -19.58 3.29
CA LYS A 40 32.86 -18.31 3.36
C LYS A 40 33.43 -17.27 2.38
N GLY A 41 34.76 -17.19 2.28
CA GLY A 41 35.41 -16.33 1.31
C GLY A 41 35.06 -16.71 -0.13
N THR A 42 35.01 -18.01 -0.42
CA THR A 42 34.60 -18.52 -1.74
C THR A 42 33.15 -18.17 -2.05
N LEU A 43 32.25 -18.33 -1.07
CA LEU A 43 30.83 -17.96 -1.24
C LEU A 43 30.67 -16.46 -1.55
N PHE A 44 31.34 -15.58 -0.78
CA PHE A 44 31.27 -14.14 -1.03
C PHE A 44 31.86 -13.74 -2.39
N PHE A 45 32.93 -14.40 -2.81
CA PHE A 45 33.52 -14.19 -4.13
C PHE A 45 32.57 -14.63 -5.25
N ILE A 46 31.93 -15.80 -5.13
CA ILE A 46 30.93 -16.27 -6.10
C ILE A 46 29.76 -15.28 -6.19
N VAL A 47 29.22 -14.86 -5.04
CA VAL A 47 28.11 -13.89 -5.00
C VAL A 47 28.51 -12.58 -5.69
N MET A 48 29.73 -12.09 -5.46
CA MET A 48 30.25 -10.90 -6.14
C MET A 48 30.31 -11.10 -7.66
N VAL A 49 30.92 -12.19 -8.15
CA VAL A 49 31.03 -12.47 -9.59
C VAL A 49 29.66 -12.60 -10.23
N CYS A 50 28.74 -13.34 -9.61
CA CYS A 50 27.36 -13.47 -10.08
C CYS A 50 26.64 -12.13 -10.09
N PHE A 51 26.81 -11.29 -9.05
CA PHE A 51 26.19 -9.98 -8.96
C PHE A 51 26.64 -9.08 -10.12
N PHE A 52 27.95 -8.92 -10.35
CA PHE A 52 28.42 -8.10 -11.46
C PHE A 52 28.10 -8.71 -12.83
N GLY A 53 28.10 -10.04 -12.97
CA GLY A 53 27.73 -10.71 -14.22
C GLY A 53 26.26 -10.50 -14.58
N ILE A 54 25.35 -10.67 -13.62
CA ILE A 54 23.89 -10.53 -13.84
C ILE A 54 23.51 -9.06 -14.01
N PHE A 55 24.09 -8.15 -13.23
CA PHE A 55 23.69 -6.74 -13.22
C PHE A 55 24.59 -5.82 -14.05
N HIS A 56 25.51 -6.38 -14.85
CA HIS A 56 26.43 -5.61 -15.70
C HIS A 56 25.70 -4.57 -16.56
N ASP A 57 24.64 -4.98 -17.26
CA ASP A 57 23.95 -4.12 -18.21
C ASP A 57 23.17 -2.99 -17.52
N PHE A 58 22.63 -3.28 -16.33
CA PHE A 58 22.00 -2.27 -15.49
C PHE A 58 23.06 -1.27 -14.99
N LEU A 59 24.13 -1.75 -14.35
CA LEU A 59 25.15 -0.87 -13.77
C LEU A 59 25.93 -0.05 -14.82
N SER A 60 26.09 -0.56 -16.04
CA SER A 60 26.81 0.14 -17.12
C SER A 60 25.97 1.21 -17.80
N GLN A 61 24.74 0.87 -18.23
CA GLN A 61 23.91 1.77 -19.03
C GLN A 61 22.81 2.47 -18.22
N GLY A 62 22.40 1.90 -17.09
CA GLY A 62 21.26 2.41 -16.32
C GLY A 62 21.52 3.77 -15.70
N PHE A 63 22.70 4.02 -15.14
CA PHE A 63 23.04 5.36 -14.60
C PHE A 63 23.04 6.41 -15.70
N TRP A 64 23.63 6.11 -16.86
CA TRP A 64 23.58 6.99 -18.02
C TRP A 64 22.13 7.28 -18.44
N GLY A 65 21.32 6.23 -18.59
CA GLY A 65 19.91 6.35 -18.96
C GLY A 65 19.05 7.11 -17.96
N LEU A 66 19.38 7.07 -16.67
CA LEU A 66 18.71 7.85 -15.63
C LEU A 66 18.89 9.36 -15.83
N PHE A 67 20.07 9.80 -16.26
CA PHE A 67 20.35 11.23 -16.44
C PHE A 67 19.98 11.73 -17.83
N THR A 68 20.27 10.95 -18.88
CA THR A 68 20.08 11.41 -20.26
C THR A 68 18.70 11.12 -20.80
N LEU A 69 18.03 10.07 -20.33
CA LEU A 69 16.80 9.54 -20.93
C LEU A 69 16.96 9.18 -22.42
N GLY A 70 18.18 8.98 -22.90
CA GLY A 70 18.51 8.70 -24.30
C GLY A 70 18.98 9.93 -25.08
N THR A 71 19.65 9.69 -26.20
CA THR A 71 20.19 10.75 -27.08
C THR A 71 19.90 10.49 -28.56
N GLU A 72 19.69 9.24 -28.96
CA GLU A 72 19.53 8.84 -30.37
C GLU A 72 18.20 8.13 -30.62
N LEU A 73 17.36 8.71 -31.48
CA LEU A 73 16.15 8.04 -31.99
C LEU A 73 16.46 7.25 -33.28
N PRO A 74 15.82 6.09 -33.51
CA PRO A 74 14.84 5.38 -32.66
C PRO A 74 15.47 4.33 -31.74
N ARG A 75 16.81 4.31 -31.63
CA ARG A 75 17.57 3.30 -30.88
C ARG A 75 17.24 3.35 -29.38
N ASP A 76 17.20 4.55 -28.83
CA ASP A 76 16.98 4.77 -27.41
C ASP A 76 15.49 4.83 -27.08
N ASN A 77 15.14 4.23 -25.95
CA ASN A 77 13.81 4.35 -25.37
C ASN A 77 13.93 4.91 -23.96
N SER A 78 13.55 6.17 -23.82
CA SER A 78 13.64 6.93 -22.57
C SER A 78 12.95 6.27 -21.39
N VAL A 79 11.79 5.63 -21.62
CA VAL A 79 11.00 4.99 -20.56
C VAL A 79 11.72 3.73 -20.06
N PHE A 80 12.26 2.91 -20.96
CA PHE A 80 13.08 1.76 -20.57
C PHE A 80 14.40 2.17 -19.91
N LEU A 81 15.05 3.23 -20.41
CA LEU A 81 16.28 3.76 -19.82
C LEU A 81 16.05 4.28 -18.40
N LEU A 82 14.93 4.97 -18.17
CA LEU A 82 14.52 5.41 -16.84
C LEU A 82 14.29 4.21 -15.90
N ALA A 83 13.56 3.19 -16.35
CA ALA A 83 13.33 1.98 -15.57
C ALA A 83 14.64 1.25 -15.22
N LYS A 84 15.53 1.07 -16.21
CA LYS A 84 16.87 0.50 -16.01
C LYS A 84 17.67 1.35 -15.01
N GLY A 85 17.59 2.67 -15.09
CA GLY A 85 18.26 3.59 -14.17
C GLY A 85 17.81 3.42 -12.73
N VAL A 86 16.50 3.37 -12.49
CA VAL A 86 15.96 3.14 -11.13
C VAL A 86 16.38 1.76 -10.61
N ILE A 87 16.30 0.71 -11.43
CA ILE A 87 16.78 -0.63 -11.05
C ILE A 87 18.27 -0.59 -10.70
N SER A 88 19.08 0.16 -11.44
CA SER A 88 20.52 0.28 -11.21
C SER A 88 20.84 0.94 -9.89
N VAL A 89 20.08 1.96 -9.48
CA VAL A 89 20.20 2.57 -8.15
C VAL A 89 19.87 1.55 -7.07
N LEU A 90 18.76 0.82 -7.18
CA LEU A 90 18.36 -0.20 -6.20
C LEU A 90 19.39 -1.32 -6.09
N VAL A 91 19.85 -1.84 -7.23
CA VAL A 91 20.89 -2.87 -7.31
C VAL A 91 22.20 -2.36 -6.73
N ALA A 92 22.61 -1.12 -7.03
CA ALA A 92 23.82 -0.53 -6.46
C ALA A 92 23.72 -0.38 -4.93
N ILE A 93 22.56 -0.01 -4.38
CA ILE A 93 22.34 0.01 -2.93
C ILE A 93 22.52 -1.39 -2.32
N PHE A 94 21.93 -2.43 -2.94
CA PHE A 94 22.13 -3.81 -2.51
C PHE A 94 23.58 -4.26 -2.61
N GLY A 95 24.27 -3.91 -3.70
CA GLY A 95 25.68 -4.16 -3.90
C GLY A 95 26.53 -3.50 -2.81
N CYS A 96 26.33 -2.21 -2.55
CA CYS A 96 27.00 -1.46 -1.50
C CYS A 96 26.74 -2.04 -0.10
N ALA A 97 25.51 -2.45 0.21
CA ALA A 97 25.16 -3.10 1.46
C ALA A 97 25.89 -4.45 1.63
N PHE A 98 25.92 -5.26 0.57
CA PHE A 98 26.67 -6.51 0.54
C PHE A 98 28.19 -6.29 0.72
N TYR A 99 28.76 -5.30 0.02
CA TYR A 99 30.16 -4.91 0.17
C TYR A 99 30.48 -4.46 1.60
N TYR A 100 29.64 -3.60 2.18
CA TYR A 100 29.77 -3.15 3.56
C TYR A 100 29.73 -4.32 4.54
N TRP A 101 28.79 -5.26 4.38
CA TRP A 101 28.71 -6.46 5.22
C TRP A 101 29.90 -7.39 5.05
N SER A 102 30.41 -7.57 3.83
CA SER A 102 31.61 -8.36 3.55
C SER A 102 32.84 -7.77 4.25
N ILE A 103 33.05 -6.45 4.17
CA ILE A 103 34.18 -5.75 4.82
C ILE A 103 34.02 -5.81 6.34
N ARG A 104 32.82 -5.50 6.86
CA ARG A 104 32.52 -5.54 8.30
C ARG A 104 32.76 -6.94 8.87
N ASP A 105 32.33 -7.98 8.16
CA ASP A 105 32.55 -9.36 8.57
C ASP A 105 34.04 -9.73 8.61
N ALA A 106 34.82 -9.34 7.60
CA ALA A 106 36.26 -9.57 7.60
C ALA A 106 36.97 -8.79 8.73
N TYR A 107 36.54 -7.56 9.01
CA TYR A 107 37.06 -6.75 10.11
C TYR A 107 36.79 -7.41 11.48
N ILE A 108 35.53 -7.80 11.76
CA ILE A 108 35.16 -8.41 13.04
C ILE A 108 35.91 -9.72 13.25
N ASN A 109 36.04 -10.55 12.21
CA ASN A 109 36.81 -11.79 12.31
C ASN A 109 38.33 -11.53 12.44
N GLY A 110 38.85 -10.48 11.82
CA GLY A 110 40.24 -10.04 12.01
C GLY A 110 40.53 -9.55 13.43
N ASP A 111 39.62 -8.76 14.03
CA ASP A 111 39.71 -8.29 15.43
C ASP A 111 39.65 -9.45 16.43
N ARG A 112 38.82 -10.48 16.16
CA ARG A 112 38.83 -11.72 16.95
C ARG A 112 40.19 -12.41 16.92
N ARG A 113 40.85 -12.46 15.75
CA ARG A 113 42.20 -13.02 15.64
C ARG A 113 43.24 -12.17 16.37
N ASP A 114 43.16 -10.84 16.26
CA ASP A 114 44.04 -9.91 16.97
C ASP A 114 43.91 -10.08 18.50
N ARG A 115 42.72 -10.46 19.00
CA ARG A 115 42.45 -10.78 20.41
C ARG A 115 42.75 -12.23 20.81
N GLY A 116 43.27 -13.06 19.90
CA GLY A 116 43.53 -14.48 20.16
C GLY A 116 42.28 -15.35 20.32
N VAL A 117 41.10 -14.84 19.97
CA VAL A 117 39.82 -15.57 20.07
C VAL A 117 39.67 -16.50 18.86
N ALA A 118 39.33 -17.77 19.10
CA ALA A 118 39.10 -18.74 18.03
C ALA A 118 37.95 -18.30 17.11
N LEU A 119 38.18 -18.41 15.79
CA LEU A 119 37.16 -18.12 14.79
C LEU A 119 36.04 -19.16 14.84
N THR A 120 34.82 -18.70 14.58
CA THR A 120 33.66 -19.59 14.44
C THR A 120 33.81 -20.45 13.19
N SER A 121 33.67 -21.77 13.35
CA SER A 121 33.59 -22.72 12.23
C SER A 121 32.33 -22.47 11.40
N VAL A 122 32.38 -22.77 10.09
CA VAL A 122 31.24 -22.68 9.17
C VAL A 122 30.03 -23.45 9.69
N ARG A 123 30.24 -24.62 10.31
CA ARG A 123 29.17 -25.42 10.93
C ARG A 123 28.51 -24.69 12.09
N LYS A 124 29.32 -24.06 12.96
CA LYS A 124 28.82 -23.27 14.09
C LYS A 124 28.11 -22.00 13.60
N GLN A 125 28.57 -21.40 12.50
CA GLN A 125 27.94 -20.23 11.90
C GLN A 125 26.60 -20.55 11.24
N TYR A 126 26.48 -21.72 10.58
CA TYR A 126 25.20 -22.21 10.07
C TYR A 126 24.22 -22.52 11.20
N GLN A 127 24.70 -23.15 12.29
CA GLN A 127 23.88 -23.38 13.48
C GLN A 127 23.40 -22.07 14.10
N LEU A 128 24.28 -21.06 14.21
CA LEU A 128 23.91 -19.71 14.69
C LEU A 128 22.91 -19.01 13.76
N LEU A 129 23.06 -19.17 12.44
CA LEU A 129 22.11 -18.63 11.47
C LEU A 129 20.73 -19.29 11.61
N LEU A 130 20.66 -20.57 11.94
CA LEU A 130 19.39 -21.26 12.21
C LEU A 130 18.82 -21.00 13.60
N SER A 131 19.66 -20.79 14.62
CA SER A 131 19.19 -20.59 16.00
C SER A 131 18.82 -19.13 16.28
N GLU A 132 19.61 -18.18 15.77
CA GLU A 132 19.46 -16.75 16.05
C GLU A 132 19.09 -15.94 14.78
N GLY A 133 19.59 -16.35 13.62
CA GLY A 133 19.40 -15.64 12.35
C GLY A 133 18.18 -16.05 11.52
N PHE A 134 17.44 -17.07 11.97
CA PHE A 134 16.38 -17.70 11.18
C PHE A 134 15.25 -16.74 10.79
N PRO A 135 14.76 -15.84 11.68
CA PRO A 135 13.75 -14.86 11.29
C PRO A 135 14.21 -13.98 10.12
N TYR A 136 15.46 -13.53 10.12
CA TYR A 136 15.99 -12.69 9.04
C TYR A 136 16.12 -13.47 7.73
N LEU A 137 16.55 -14.73 7.79
CA LEU A 137 16.66 -15.59 6.60
C LEU A 137 15.30 -15.84 5.96
N MET A 138 14.25 -16.04 6.78
CA MET A 138 12.87 -16.21 6.30
C MET A 138 12.30 -14.93 5.68
N ILE A 139 12.63 -13.75 6.23
CA ILE A 139 12.11 -12.47 5.73
C ILE A 139 12.86 -12.00 4.46
N THR A 140 14.13 -12.36 4.30
CA THR A 140 14.99 -11.83 3.22
C THR A 140 14.40 -11.98 1.80
N PRO A 141 13.89 -13.15 1.36
CA PRO A 141 13.29 -13.27 0.03
C PRO A 141 12.06 -12.36 -0.15
N GLY A 142 11.20 -12.27 0.87
CA GLY A 142 10.02 -11.41 0.85
C GLY A 142 10.41 -9.92 0.81
N PHE A 143 11.45 -9.54 1.54
CA PHE A 143 11.97 -8.17 1.51
C PHE A 143 12.55 -7.79 0.15
N ILE A 144 13.32 -8.67 -0.49
CA ILE A 144 13.83 -8.44 -1.85
C ILE A 144 12.66 -8.26 -2.82
N LEU A 145 11.66 -9.14 -2.75
CA LEU A 145 10.46 -9.08 -3.59
C LEU A 145 9.72 -7.75 -3.37
N LEU A 146 9.56 -7.31 -2.11
CA LEU A 146 8.98 -6.02 -1.75
C LEU A 146 9.74 -4.86 -2.38
N VAL A 147 11.07 -4.85 -2.36
CA VAL A 147 11.85 -3.77 -2.99
C VAL A 147 11.60 -3.69 -4.50
N PHE A 148 11.57 -4.82 -5.21
CA PHE A 148 11.39 -4.80 -6.67
C PHE A 148 9.93 -4.69 -7.13
N VAL A 149 8.97 -5.14 -6.33
CA VAL A 149 7.54 -5.10 -6.71
C VAL A 149 6.82 -3.86 -6.17
N VAL A 150 7.27 -3.31 -5.04
CA VAL A 150 6.65 -2.13 -4.42
C VAL A 150 7.52 -0.89 -4.59
N VAL A 151 8.78 -0.95 -4.16
CA VAL A 151 9.63 0.26 -4.13
C VAL A 151 10.02 0.70 -5.54
N PHE A 152 10.37 -0.24 -6.44
CA PHE A 152 10.74 0.09 -7.82
C PHE A 152 9.63 0.82 -8.59
N PRO A 153 8.38 0.34 -8.67
CA PRO A 153 7.31 1.06 -9.39
C PRO A 153 6.99 2.43 -8.77
N ILE A 154 7.12 2.58 -7.45
CA ILE A 154 6.93 3.88 -6.77
C ILE A 154 8.00 4.87 -7.23
N ILE A 155 9.28 4.50 -7.17
CA ILE A 155 10.36 5.40 -7.58
C ILE A 155 10.24 5.72 -9.08
N PHE A 156 9.96 4.71 -9.90
CA PHE A 156 9.78 4.89 -11.34
C PHE A 156 8.59 5.81 -11.67
N GLY A 157 7.43 5.59 -11.06
CA GLY A 157 6.27 6.47 -11.20
C GLY A 157 6.57 7.88 -10.71
N PHE A 158 7.32 8.01 -9.61
CA PHE A 158 7.74 9.33 -9.12
C PHE A 158 8.67 10.02 -10.10
N SER A 159 9.61 9.32 -10.70
CA SER A 159 10.49 9.87 -11.74
C SER A 159 9.70 10.37 -12.95
N ILE A 160 8.69 9.62 -13.42
CA ILE A 160 7.83 10.04 -14.55
C ILE A 160 7.19 11.42 -14.30
N ALA A 161 6.81 11.73 -13.05
CA ALA A 161 6.20 13.02 -12.70
C ALA A 161 7.08 14.24 -12.99
N PHE A 162 8.40 14.07 -13.08
CA PHE A 162 9.37 15.14 -13.38
C PHE A 162 9.81 15.15 -14.85
N THR A 163 9.14 14.38 -15.71
CA THR A 163 9.43 14.30 -17.16
C THR A 163 8.31 14.89 -18.02
N ASN A 164 8.52 15.06 -19.31
CA ASN A 164 7.45 15.44 -20.27
C ASN A 164 6.69 14.23 -20.85
N TYR A 165 6.74 13.05 -20.21
CA TYR A 165 6.16 11.83 -20.77
C TYR A 165 4.64 11.94 -20.97
N ASP A 166 4.24 12.13 -22.23
CA ASP A 166 2.85 12.26 -22.68
C ASP A 166 2.68 11.67 -24.10
N LEU A 167 1.47 11.77 -24.65
CA LEU A 167 1.14 11.33 -26.02
C LEU A 167 2.12 11.86 -27.09
N TYR A 168 2.65 13.08 -26.91
CA TYR A 168 3.49 13.75 -27.89
C TYR A 168 4.99 13.52 -27.68
N HIS A 169 5.38 13.02 -26.51
CA HIS A 169 6.76 12.69 -26.12
C HIS A 169 6.87 11.22 -25.73
N THR A 170 6.64 10.34 -26.71
CA THR A 170 6.70 8.89 -26.50
C THR A 170 7.65 8.23 -27.51
N PRO A 171 8.64 7.42 -27.07
CA PRO A 171 9.49 6.64 -27.96
C PRO A 171 8.68 5.62 -28.77
N PRO A 172 9.07 5.29 -30.01
CA PRO A 172 10.29 5.70 -30.69
C PRO A 172 10.15 7.03 -31.47
N ALA A 173 9.01 7.72 -31.39
CA ALA A 173 8.77 8.93 -32.17
C ALA A 173 9.49 10.16 -31.59
N LYS A 174 9.54 10.27 -30.25
CA LYS A 174 10.29 11.30 -29.52
C LYS A 174 10.86 10.75 -28.22
N LEU A 175 12.00 11.29 -27.79
CA LEU A 175 12.53 11.02 -26.46
C LEU A 175 11.74 11.81 -25.40
N VAL A 176 11.82 11.30 -24.17
CA VAL A 176 11.31 11.96 -22.97
C VAL A 176 12.46 12.74 -22.34
N ASP A 177 12.18 13.96 -21.89
CA ASP A 177 13.13 14.84 -21.21
C ASP A 177 12.68 15.13 -19.78
N TRP A 178 13.66 15.46 -18.93
CA TRP A 178 13.41 16.00 -17.61
C TRP A 178 12.88 17.44 -17.70
N VAL A 179 11.72 17.71 -17.09
CA VAL A 179 11.10 19.03 -17.01
C VAL A 179 11.02 19.58 -15.59
N GLY A 180 11.57 18.84 -14.62
CA GLY A 180 11.59 19.21 -13.21
C GLY A 180 10.17 19.40 -12.67
N MET A 181 9.89 20.57 -12.09
CA MET A 181 8.61 20.86 -11.42
C MET A 181 7.49 21.35 -12.37
N LYS A 182 7.71 21.38 -13.69
CA LYS A 182 6.77 21.97 -14.65
C LYS A 182 5.37 21.38 -14.56
N ASN A 183 5.24 20.06 -14.42
CA ASN A 183 3.95 19.38 -14.33
C ASN A 183 3.15 19.78 -13.08
N PHE A 184 3.82 19.85 -11.93
CA PHE A 184 3.21 20.32 -10.68
C PHE A 184 2.73 21.77 -10.80
N ILE A 185 3.54 22.63 -11.41
CA ILE A 185 3.17 24.03 -11.66
C ILE A 185 1.95 24.11 -12.60
N ASN A 186 1.94 23.32 -13.67
CA ASN A 186 0.85 23.30 -14.64
C ASN A 186 -0.48 22.89 -14.03
N ILE A 187 -0.48 21.92 -13.10
CA ILE A 187 -1.68 21.48 -12.39
C ILE A 187 -2.39 22.65 -11.68
N PHE A 188 -1.64 23.59 -11.10
CA PHE A 188 -2.22 24.72 -10.36
C PHE A 188 -2.36 26.00 -11.18
N LYS A 189 -1.58 26.17 -12.26
CA LYS A 189 -1.63 27.37 -13.12
C LYS A 189 -2.67 27.28 -14.23
N LEU A 190 -2.85 26.10 -14.82
CA LEU A 190 -3.76 25.92 -15.93
C LEU A 190 -5.17 25.63 -15.41
N ASP A 191 -6.14 26.43 -15.85
CA ASP A 191 -7.51 26.39 -15.32
C ASP A 191 -8.15 25.01 -15.41
N LEU A 192 -8.01 24.33 -16.56
CA LEU A 192 -8.56 22.99 -16.80
C LEU A 192 -8.07 21.96 -15.76
N TRP A 193 -6.77 21.96 -15.46
CA TRP A 193 -6.18 20.99 -14.52
C TRP A 193 -6.55 21.33 -13.09
N ARG A 194 -6.54 22.62 -12.75
CA ARG A 194 -6.89 23.10 -11.40
C ARG A 194 -8.35 22.84 -11.08
N SER A 195 -9.27 23.19 -11.97
CA SER A 195 -10.71 22.96 -11.76
C SER A 195 -10.98 21.47 -11.62
N THR A 196 -10.47 20.65 -12.55
CA THR A 196 -10.71 19.21 -12.50
C THR A 196 -10.11 18.57 -11.24
N LEU A 197 -8.90 18.96 -10.82
CA LEU A 197 -8.31 18.46 -9.57
C LEU A 197 -9.18 18.78 -8.37
N LEU A 198 -9.67 20.02 -8.25
CA LEU A 198 -10.49 20.44 -7.12
C LEU A 198 -11.85 19.72 -7.11
N ASP A 199 -12.49 19.61 -8.27
CA ASP A 199 -13.79 18.92 -8.41
C ASP A 199 -13.68 17.43 -8.05
N VAL A 200 -12.66 16.75 -8.59
CA VAL A 200 -12.40 15.33 -8.33
C VAL A 200 -11.97 15.10 -6.88
N LEU A 201 -11.12 15.97 -6.30
CA LEU A 201 -10.71 15.88 -4.91
C LEU A 201 -11.90 16.08 -3.96
N GLN A 202 -12.71 17.12 -4.20
CA GLN A 202 -13.91 17.39 -3.42
C GLN A 202 -14.87 16.19 -3.49
N TRP A 203 -15.12 15.68 -4.70
CA TRP A 203 -15.96 14.50 -4.85
C TRP A 203 -15.37 13.26 -4.17
N THR A 204 -14.06 13.02 -4.29
CA THR A 204 -13.40 11.88 -3.62
C THR A 204 -13.57 11.94 -2.10
N VAL A 205 -13.45 13.12 -1.50
CA VAL A 205 -13.69 13.31 -0.06
C VAL A 205 -15.16 13.07 0.30
N ILE A 206 -16.10 13.66 -0.46
CA ILE A 206 -17.55 13.48 -0.23
C ILE A 206 -17.94 12.01 -0.38
N TRP A 207 -17.50 11.36 -1.45
CA TRP A 207 -17.66 9.94 -1.71
C TRP A 207 -17.17 9.11 -0.53
N THR A 208 -15.92 9.31 -0.12
CA THR A 208 -15.28 8.56 0.96
C THR A 208 -16.03 8.74 2.27
N LEU A 209 -16.44 9.97 2.59
CA LEU A 209 -17.17 10.25 3.83
C LEU A 209 -18.57 9.67 3.80
N ILE A 210 -19.37 9.94 2.77
CA ILE A 210 -20.78 9.53 2.72
C ILE A 210 -20.90 8.03 2.52
N ALA A 211 -20.23 7.45 1.52
CA ALA A 211 -20.36 6.01 1.22
C ALA A 211 -19.84 5.15 2.38
N THR A 212 -18.70 5.52 2.97
CA THR A 212 -18.14 4.76 4.10
C THR A 212 -18.97 4.94 5.36
N THR A 213 -19.40 6.16 5.67
CA THR A 213 -20.22 6.37 6.88
C THR A 213 -21.53 5.63 6.76
N LEU A 214 -22.17 5.65 5.59
CA LEU A 214 -23.43 4.96 5.35
C LEU A 214 -23.26 3.44 5.43
N GLN A 215 -22.28 2.84 4.74
CA GLN A 215 -22.04 1.39 4.82
C GLN A 215 -21.72 0.94 6.25
N CYS A 216 -20.91 1.72 6.98
CA CYS A 216 -20.50 1.38 8.34
C CYS A 216 -21.67 1.50 9.31
N SER A 217 -22.45 2.57 9.19
CA SER A 217 -23.64 2.79 10.02
C SER A 217 -24.66 1.68 9.82
N VAL A 218 -24.93 1.30 8.56
CA VAL A 218 -25.83 0.18 8.24
C VAL A 218 -25.28 -1.13 8.80
N GLY A 219 -23.99 -1.42 8.61
CA GLY A 219 -23.36 -2.64 9.12
C GLY A 219 -23.42 -2.75 10.65
N VAL A 220 -23.08 -1.68 11.36
CA VAL A 220 -23.13 -1.62 12.83
C VAL A 220 -24.57 -1.72 13.33
N LEU A 221 -25.50 -0.97 12.73
CA LEU A 221 -26.91 -1.00 13.10
C LEU A 221 -27.49 -2.40 12.94
N LEU A 222 -27.29 -3.03 11.79
CA LEU A 222 -27.76 -4.40 11.55
C LEU A 222 -27.10 -5.40 12.50
N ALA A 223 -25.82 -5.23 12.84
CA ALA A 223 -25.13 -6.13 13.78
C ALA A 223 -25.77 -6.04 15.17
N ILE A 224 -26.04 -4.82 15.66
CA ILE A 224 -26.70 -4.58 16.95
C ILE A 224 -28.11 -5.19 16.94
N LEU A 225 -28.90 -4.97 15.89
CA LEU A 225 -30.25 -5.52 15.77
C LEU A 225 -30.26 -7.05 15.75
N VAL A 226 -29.35 -7.66 14.99
CA VAL A 226 -29.27 -9.13 14.86
C VAL A 226 -28.71 -9.79 16.12
N ASN A 227 -27.93 -9.06 16.92
CA ASN A 227 -27.36 -9.59 18.16
C ASN A 227 -28.35 -9.64 19.33
N GLN A 228 -29.53 -8.99 19.24
CA GLN A 228 -30.53 -8.97 20.32
C GLN A 228 -30.97 -10.38 20.73
N LYS A 229 -31.04 -10.68 22.03
CA LYS A 229 -31.36 -12.02 22.57
C LYS A 229 -32.71 -12.55 22.07
N ASP A 230 -33.71 -11.68 21.90
CA ASP A 230 -35.10 -12.03 21.55
C ASP A 230 -35.34 -12.34 20.06
N LEU A 231 -34.37 -12.05 19.17
CA LEU A 231 -34.55 -12.23 17.74
C LEU A 231 -34.58 -13.73 17.37
N ARG A 232 -35.66 -14.17 16.73
CA ARG A 232 -35.80 -15.54 16.21
C ARG A 232 -35.13 -15.67 14.83
N PHE A 233 -34.71 -16.89 14.47
CA PHE A 233 -34.08 -17.21 13.19
C PHE A 233 -32.76 -16.47 12.89
N LYS A 234 -31.98 -16.12 13.93
CA LYS A 234 -30.67 -15.43 13.78
C LYS A 234 -29.75 -16.07 12.74
N PRO A 235 -29.58 -17.41 12.67
CA PRO A 235 -28.67 -18.01 11.70
C PRO A 235 -29.09 -17.72 10.25
N LEU A 236 -30.39 -17.75 9.96
CA LEU A 236 -30.92 -17.46 8.63
C LEU A 236 -30.70 -15.97 8.27
N ILE A 237 -31.03 -15.06 9.19
CA ILE A 237 -30.87 -13.61 8.98
C ILE A 237 -29.38 -13.27 8.76
N ARG A 238 -28.48 -13.80 9.58
CA ARG A 238 -27.02 -13.62 9.42
C ARG A 238 -26.54 -14.13 8.06
N THR A 239 -27.02 -15.29 7.63
CA THR A 239 -26.64 -15.88 6.34
C THR A 239 -27.04 -14.95 5.20
N ILE A 240 -28.30 -14.48 5.17
CA ILE A 240 -28.81 -13.58 4.13
C ILE A 240 -28.02 -12.26 4.09
N LEU A 241 -27.73 -11.66 5.25
CA LEU A 241 -27.03 -10.37 5.33
C LEU A 241 -25.56 -10.46 4.90
N ILE A 242 -24.94 -11.65 4.93
CA ILE A 242 -23.55 -11.88 4.51
C ILE A 242 -23.44 -12.15 3.00
N LEU A 243 -24.52 -12.62 2.34
CA LEU A 243 -24.52 -12.96 0.92
C LEU A 243 -23.94 -11.88 -0.01
N PRO A 244 -24.21 -10.57 0.18
CA PRO A 244 -23.65 -9.54 -0.69
C PRO A 244 -22.12 -9.52 -0.74
N TRP A 245 -21.45 -9.92 0.34
CA TRP A 245 -19.99 -10.00 0.42
C TRP A 245 -19.44 -11.37 -0.01
N ALA A 246 -20.26 -12.41 -0.02
CA ALA A 246 -19.86 -13.73 -0.52
C ALA A 246 -19.70 -13.78 -2.05
N VAL A 247 -20.41 -12.90 -2.77
CA VAL A 247 -20.32 -12.80 -4.24
C VAL A 247 -19.17 -11.86 -4.62
N PRO A 248 -18.34 -12.21 -5.63
CA PRO A 248 -17.28 -11.32 -6.11
C PRO A 248 -17.80 -9.95 -6.53
N GLY A 249 -17.24 -8.89 -5.93
CA GLY A 249 -17.73 -7.52 -6.12
C GLY A 249 -17.81 -7.07 -7.58
N PHE A 250 -16.88 -7.51 -8.43
CA PHE A 250 -16.89 -7.13 -9.86
C PHE A 250 -18.16 -7.60 -10.58
N VAL A 251 -18.64 -8.82 -10.31
CA VAL A 251 -19.86 -9.37 -10.92
C VAL A 251 -21.04 -8.56 -10.46
N THR A 252 -21.12 -8.31 -9.14
CA THR A 252 -22.21 -7.56 -8.54
C THR A 252 -22.30 -6.15 -9.10
N ILE A 253 -21.16 -5.45 -9.27
CA ILE A 253 -21.15 -4.09 -9.83
C ILE A 253 -21.70 -4.08 -11.27
N LEU A 254 -21.30 -5.05 -12.11
CA LEU A 254 -21.80 -5.15 -13.49
C LEU A 254 -23.30 -5.47 -13.53
N VAL A 255 -23.79 -6.32 -12.63
CA VAL A 255 -25.23 -6.58 -12.48
C VAL A 255 -25.97 -5.30 -12.09
N PHE A 256 -25.47 -4.55 -11.10
CA PHE A 256 -26.04 -3.26 -10.72
C PHE A 256 -26.00 -2.26 -11.87
N ALA A 257 -24.93 -2.20 -12.65
CA ALA A 257 -24.86 -1.34 -13.84
C ALA A 257 -26.00 -1.66 -14.83
N GLY A 258 -26.29 -2.95 -15.07
CA GLY A 258 -27.44 -3.37 -15.85
C GLY A 258 -28.79 -2.99 -15.21
N MET A 259 -28.93 -3.15 -13.90
CA MET A 259 -30.15 -2.81 -13.15
C MET A 259 -30.44 -1.30 -13.16
N PHE A 260 -29.40 -0.47 -13.09
CA PHE A 260 -29.46 0.99 -13.14
C PHE A 260 -29.51 1.55 -14.57
N ASN A 261 -29.55 0.70 -15.61
CA ASN A 261 -29.70 1.17 -16.97
C ASN A 261 -31.01 1.99 -17.12
N GLU A 262 -30.90 3.16 -17.75
CA GLU A 262 -32.00 4.12 -17.80
C GLU A 262 -33.17 3.65 -18.68
N THR A 263 -32.90 2.84 -19.72
CA THR A 263 -33.90 2.39 -20.70
C THR A 263 -34.57 1.09 -20.30
N PHE A 264 -33.80 0.06 -19.92
CA PHE A 264 -34.33 -1.28 -19.64
C PHE A 264 -34.11 -1.75 -18.20
N GLY A 265 -33.39 -0.98 -17.39
CA GLY A 265 -33.02 -1.38 -16.04
C GLY A 265 -34.22 -1.55 -15.12
N VAL A 266 -34.18 -2.58 -14.27
CA VAL A 266 -35.26 -2.91 -13.33
C VAL A 266 -35.48 -1.83 -12.28
N ILE A 267 -34.48 -1.01 -11.97
CA ILE A 267 -34.63 0.09 -10.99
C ILE A 267 -35.66 1.11 -11.49
N ASN A 268 -35.51 1.61 -12.72
CA ASN A 268 -36.47 2.55 -13.30
C ASN A 268 -37.80 1.87 -13.68
N ASN A 269 -37.73 0.79 -14.46
CA ASN A 269 -38.91 0.21 -15.10
C ASN A 269 -39.73 -0.73 -14.20
N GLY A 270 -39.14 -1.21 -13.10
CA GLY A 270 -39.81 -2.09 -12.15
C GLY A 270 -40.04 -1.40 -10.82
N ILE A 271 -38.95 -1.10 -10.10
CA ILE A 271 -39.02 -0.65 -8.71
C ILE A 271 -39.62 0.77 -8.62
N LEU A 272 -39.02 1.76 -9.26
CA LEU A 272 -39.50 3.14 -9.21
C LEU A 272 -40.89 3.28 -9.82
N ALA A 273 -41.13 2.65 -10.97
CA ALA A 273 -42.44 2.62 -11.61
C ALA A 273 -43.54 2.05 -10.69
N SER A 274 -43.26 0.96 -9.97
CA SER A 274 -44.22 0.36 -9.01
C SER A 274 -44.54 1.27 -7.81
N LEU A 275 -43.61 2.16 -7.46
CA LEU A 275 -43.77 3.14 -6.38
C LEU A 275 -44.36 4.47 -6.87
N GLY A 276 -44.65 4.61 -8.18
CA GLY A 276 -45.11 5.86 -8.79
C GLY A 276 -44.05 6.95 -8.83
N ILE A 277 -42.76 6.60 -8.79
CA ILE A 277 -41.64 7.55 -8.82
C ILE A 277 -41.12 7.68 -10.26
N ASP A 278 -40.96 8.91 -10.73
CA ASP A 278 -40.41 9.19 -12.06
C ASP A 278 -38.99 8.59 -12.25
N PRO A 279 -38.68 8.05 -13.44
CA PRO A 279 -37.39 7.44 -13.74
C PRO A 279 -36.25 8.46 -13.54
N LYS A 280 -35.12 7.97 -13.03
CA LYS A 280 -33.92 8.79 -12.79
C LYS A 280 -32.84 8.51 -13.82
N ALA A 281 -32.05 9.55 -14.10
CA ALA A 281 -30.92 9.53 -15.03
C ALA A 281 -29.66 8.96 -14.36
N TRP A 282 -29.70 7.67 -13.99
CA TRP A 282 -28.65 6.99 -13.22
C TRP A 282 -27.27 6.91 -13.88
N MET A 283 -27.18 7.14 -15.19
CA MET A 283 -25.94 7.05 -15.96
C MET A 283 -25.56 8.38 -16.62
N THR A 284 -26.55 9.24 -16.90
CA THR A 284 -26.38 10.47 -17.68
C THR A 284 -26.40 11.75 -16.82
N ASP A 285 -26.97 11.71 -15.62
CA ASP A 285 -26.94 12.83 -14.67
C ASP A 285 -25.90 12.57 -13.55
N PRO A 286 -24.94 13.50 -13.31
CA PRO A 286 -23.92 13.31 -12.29
C PRO A 286 -24.47 13.07 -10.89
N PHE A 287 -25.55 13.77 -10.50
CA PHE A 287 -26.09 13.64 -9.14
C PHE A 287 -26.71 12.25 -8.91
N TRP A 288 -27.51 11.76 -9.84
CA TRP A 288 -28.10 10.43 -9.75
C TRP A 288 -27.06 9.32 -9.89
N THR A 289 -26.05 9.50 -10.74
CA THR A 289 -24.92 8.55 -10.86
C THR A 289 -24.17 8.43 -9.53
N LYS A 290 -23.83 9.55 -8.89
CA LYS A 290 -23.22 9.59 -7.54
C LYS A 290 -24.07 8.88 -6.50
N THR A 291 -25.38 9.09 -6.55
CA THR A 291 -26.34 8.46 -5.64
C THR A 291 -26.37 6.95 -5.82
N ALA A 292 -26.43 6.45 -7.07
CA ALA A 292 -26.39 5.02 -7.37
C ALA A 292 -25.11 4.37 -6.84
N LEU A 293 -23.94 5.02 -7.06
CA LEU A 293 -22.66 4.53 -6.56
C LEU A 293 -22.63 4.42 -5.02
N ILE A 294 -23.16 5.42 -4.29
CA ILE A 294 -23.20 5.41 -2.82
C ILE A 294 -24.10 4.27 -2.30
N LEU A 295 -25.28 4.09 -2.92
CA LEU A 295 -26.21 3.01 -2.55
C LEU A 295 -25.59 1.63 -2.82
N MET A 296 -24.94 1.47 -3.97
CA MET A 296 -24.25 0.24 -4.33
C MET A 296 -23.07 -0.04 -3.38
N GLN A 297 -22.26 0.98 -3.04
CA GLN A 297 -21.17 0.82 -2.09
C GLN A 297 -21.69 0.43 -0.70
N THR A 298 -22.82 1.01 -0.29
CA THR A 298 -23.47 0.64 0.96
C THR A 298 -23.85 -0.84 0.94
N TRP A 299 -24.48 -1.32 -0.13
CA TRP A 299 -24.87 -2.72 -0.30
C TRP A 299 -23.67 -3.68 -0.30
N LEU A 300 -22.58 -3.32 -0.97
CA LEU A 300 -21.35 -4.12 -1.04
C LEU A 300 -20.56 -4.13 0.26
N GLY A 301 -20.51 -2.99 0.96
CA GLY A 301 -19.61 -2.76 2.09
C GLY A 301 -20.20 -3.12 3.46
N PHE A 302 -21.52 -2.96 3.66
CA PHE A 302 -22.14 -3.21 4.96
C PHE A 302 -21.91 -4.63 5.52
N PRO A 303 -21.88 -5.74 4.72
CA PRO A 303 -21.79 -7.08 5.28
C PRO A 303 -20.47 -7.36 5.99
N PHE A 304 -19.37 -6.79 5.47
CA PHE A 304 -18.07 -6.90 6.11
C PHE A 304 -18.08 -6.22 7.48
N VAL A 305 -18.58 -4.98 7.55
CA VAL A 305 -18.70 -4.24 8.82
C VAL A 305 -19.66 -4.95 9.77
N PHE A 306 -20.77 -5.47 9.27
CA PHE A 306 -21.73 -6.28 10.01
C PHE A 306 -21.08 -7.52 10.64
N ALA A 307 -20.32 -8.29 9.86
CA ALA A 307 -19.65 -9.50 10.33
C ALA A 307 -18.61 -9.19 11.42
N MET A 308 -17.76 -8.19 11.20
CA MET A 308 -16.75 -7.80 12.18
C MET A 308 -17.37 -7.25 13.46
N THR A 309 -18.39 -6.40 13.35
CA THR A 309 -19.12 -5.84 14.50
C THR A 309 -19.83 -6.93 15.29
N THR A 310 -20.38 -7.93 14.60
CA THR A 310 -21.02 -9.09 15.24
C THR A 310 -20.01 -9.91 16.06
N GLY A 311 -18.76 -10.05 15.61
CA GLY A 311 -17.70 -10.68 16.38
C GLY A 311 -17.34 -9.90 17.65
N VAL A 312 -17.21 -8.57 17.53
CA VAL A 312 -16.97 -7.69 18.68
C VAL A 312 -18.11 -7.74 19.69
N LEU A 313 -19.36 -7.68 19.23
CA LEU A 313 -20.54 -7.75 20.09
C LEU A 313 -20.62 -9.06 20.90
N GLN A 314 -20.11 -10.17 20.35
CA GLN A 314 -20.07 -11.47 21.04
C GLN A 314 -18.94 -11.57 22.07
N ALA A 315 -17.93 -10.70 21.98
CA ALA A 315 -16.83 -10.65 22.94
C ALA A 315 -17.17 -9.81 24.18
N ILE A 316 -18.23 -9.00 24.14
CA ILE A 316 -18.66 -8.19 25.29
C ILE A 316 -19.25 -9.14 26.36
N PRO A 317 -18.69 -9.15 27.58
CA PRO A 317 -19.19 -9.99 28.66
C PRO A 317 -20.66 -9.68 29.04
N ASP A 318 -21.45 -10.73 29.29
CA ASP A 318 -22.88 -10.63 29.61
C ASP A 318 -23.14 -10.02 31.01
N ASP A 319 -22.18 -10.16 31.92
CA ASP A 319 -22.18 -9.61 33.28
C ASP A 319 -22.29 -8.08 33.32
N LEU A 320 -21.71 -7.36 32.35
CA LEU A 320 -21.89 -5.91 32.19
C LEU A 320 -23.37 -5.54 31.95
N TYR A 321 -24.08 -6.35 31.17
CA TYR A 321 -25.49 -6.14 30.87
C TYR A 321 -26.40 -6.55 32.04
N GLU A 322 -26.01 -7.58 32.80
CA GLU A 322 -26.70 -8.01 34.01
C GLU A 322 -26.58 -6.95 35.12
N ALA A 323 -25.37 -6.47 35.38
CA ALA A 323 -25.10 -5.39 36.35
C ALA A 323 -25.92 -4.13 36.03
N ALA A 324 -25.90 -3.68 34.76
CA ALA A 324 -26.70 -2.54 34.35
C ALA A 324 -28.22 -2.77 34.50
N THR A 325 -28.68 -4.00 34.34
CA THR A 325 -30.11 -4.33 34.54
C THR A 325 -30.47 -4.30 36.03
N ILE A 326 -29.57 -4.70 36.93
CA ILE A 326 -29.73 -4.56 38.38
C ILE A 326 -29.79 -3.08 38.79
N ASP A 327 -28.99 -2.22 38.16
CA ASP A 327 -29.00 -0.77 38.35
C ASP A 327 -30.22 -0.06 37.72
N GLY A 328 -31.15 -0.81 37.12
CA GLY A 328 -32.38 -0.26 36.51
C GLY A 328 -32.16 0.43 35.16
N ALA A 329 -31.04 0.18 34.49
CA ALA A 329 -30.75 0.78 33.19
C ALA A 329 -31.72 0.28 32.10
N SER A 330 -32.32 1.23 31.38
CA SER A 330 -33.15 0.93 30.21
C SER A 330 -32.33 0.37 29.05
N THR A 331 -32.97 -0.29 28.08
CA THR A 331 -32.30 -0.82 26.87
C THR A 331 -31.57 0.28 26.09
N TRP A 332 -32.14 1.48 26.02
CA TRP A 332 -31.49 2.61 25.36
C TRP A 332 -30.23 3.05 26.11
N HIS A 333 -30.27 3.06 27.45
CA HIS A 333 -29.10 3.37 28.27
C HIS A 333 -28.00 2.32 28.10
N LYS A 334 -28.34 1.03 28.11
CA LYS A 334 -27.39 -0.07 27.84
C LYS A 334 -26.78 0.02 26.42
N LEU A 335 -27.56 0.47 25.44
CA LEU A 335 -27.07 0.67 24.08
C LEU A 335 -26.06 1.83 24.00
N THR A 336 -26.41 3.01 24.51
CA THR A 336 -25.60 4.23 24.35
C THR A 336 -24.42 4.32 25.31
N THR A 337 -24.50 3.69 26.49
CA THR A 337 -23.48 3.78 27.54
C THR A 337 -22.53 2.60 27.57
N ILE A 338 -22.99 1.39 27.19
CA ILE A 338 -22.16 0.17 27.22
C ILE A 338 -21.83 -0.28 25.80
N THR A 339 -22.87 -0.63 25.03
CA THR A 339 -22.68 -1.34 23.76
C THR A 339 -21.99 -0.49 22.71
N LEU A 340 -22.54 0.69 22.40
CA LEU A 340 -22.05 1.53 21.32
C LEU A 340 -20.62 2.04 21.59
N PRO A 341 -20.27 2.53 22.79
CA PRO A 341 -18.89 2.95 23.07
C PRO A 341 -17.88 1.81 22.95
N LEU A 342 -18.17 0.64 23.53
CA LEU A 342 -17.27 -0.52 23.47
C LEU A 342 -17.10 -1.05 22.04
N VAL A 343 -18.20 -1.11 21.27
CA VAL A 343 -18.16 -1.51 19.87
C VAL A 343 -17.35 -0.52 19.05
N LEU A 344 -17.67 0.78 19.11
CA LEU A 344 -17.00 1.81 18.31
C LEU A 344 -15.50 1.88 18.60
N TYR A 345 -15.10 1.71 19.86
CA TYR A 345 -13.69 1.63 20.24
C TYR A 345 -13.00 0.42 19.59
N SER A 346 -13.62 -0.76 19.71
CA SER A 346 -13.06 -2.02 19.20
C SER A 346 -13.00 -2.07 17.67
N ILE A 347 -13.99 -1.48 16.97
CA ILE A 347 -14.03 -1.45 15.50
C ILE A 347 -13.31 -0.24 14.89
N ALA A 348 -12.73 0.66 15.68
CA ALA A 348 -12.06 1.86 15.16
C ALA A 348 -11.01 1.54 14.07
N PRO A 349 -10.13 0.53 14.21
CA PRO A 349 -9.19 0.16 13.14
C PRO A 349 -9.88 -0.33 11.86
N ILE A 350 -11.03 -1.01 12.02
CA ILE A 350 -11.84 -1.49 10.89
C ILE A 350 -12.44 -0.28 10.16
N LEU A 351 -12.98 0.69 10.88
CA LEU A 351 -13.52 1.92 10.29
C LEU A 351 -12.45 2.67 9.50
N ILE A 352 -11.26 2.87 10.08
CA ILE A 352 -10.13 3.51 9.39
C ILE A 352 -9.81 2.78 8.08
N THR A 353 -9.71 1.44 8.14
CA THR A 353 -9.45 0.61 6.97
C THR A 353 -10.53 0.79 5.90
N GLN A 354 -11.81 0.90 6.28
CA GLN A 354 -12.90 1.14 5.34
C GLN A 354 -12.83 2.52 4.69
N TYR A 355 -12.47 3.57 5.43
CA TYR A 355 -12.26 4.90 4.85
C TYR A 355 -11.08 4.91 3.87
N THR A 356 -9.95 4.27 4.23
CA THR A 356 -8.79 4.14 3.33
C THR A 356 -9.13 3.35 2.06
N PHE A 357 -9.93 2.28 2.20
CA PHE A 357 -10.40 1.48 1.07
C PHE A 357 -11.27 2.29 0.11
N ASN A 358 -12.30 2.97 0.62
CA ASN A 358 -13.23 3.72 -0.23
C ASN A 358 -12.62 4.94 -0.90
N PHE A 359 -11.60 5.56 -0.29
CA PHE A 359 -10.83 6.64 -0.91
C PHE A 359 -10.18 6.22 -2.24
N ASN A 360 -9.77 4.95 -2.35
CA ASN A 360 -9.11 4.40 -3.53
C ASN A 360 -9.94 3.30 -4.23
N ASN A 361 -11.27 3.31 -4.06
CA ASN A 361 -12.14 2.26 -4.60
C ASN A 361 -12.39 2.45 -6.10
N PHE A 362 -11.38 2.14 -6.89
CA PHE A 362 -11.39 2.24 -8.34
C PHE A 362 -12.48 1.38 -8.99
N ASN A 363 -12.64 0.15 -8.52
CA ASN A 363 -13.46 -0.87 -9.17
C ASN A 363 -14.93 -0.45 -9.30
N ILE A 364 -15.53 0.10 -8.24
CA ILE A 364 -16.94 0.48 -8.26
C ILE A 364 -17.21 1.63 -9.25
N ILE A 365 -16.29 2.59 -9.37
CA ILE A 365 -16.42 3.72 -10.28
C ILE A 365 -16.21 3.27 -11.73
N TYR A 366 -15.16 2.49 -11.97
CA TYR A 366 -14.78 2.05 -13.31
C TYR A 366 -15.80 1.06 -13.89
N LEU A 367 -16.17 0.02 -13.13
CA LEU A 367 -17.06 -1.03 -13.61
C LEU A 367 -18.52 -0.60 -13.75
N PHE A 368 -18.95 0.44 -13.02
CA PHE A 368 -20.33 0.94 -13.14
C PHE A 368 -20.57 1.64 -14.48
N ASN A 369 -19.75 2.65 -14.82
CA ASN A 369 -19.86 3.39 -16.08
C ASN A 369 -18.57 4.15 -16.48
N ASN A 370 -17.39 3.66 -16.08
CA ASN A 370 -16.09 4.29 -16.36
C ASN A 370 -15.94 5.73 -15.81
N GLY A 371 -16.56 6.01 -14.66
CA GLY A 371 -16.52 7.32 -14.00
C GLY A 371 -17.36 8.40 -14.67
N GLY A 372 -18.25 8.04 -15.61
CA GLY A 372 -19.18 8.97 -16.27
C GLY A 372 -20.22 9.58 -15.32
N PRO A 373 -21.11 10.45 -15.82
CA PRO A 373 -21.17 10.97 -17.19
C PRO A 373 -20.05 11.99 -17.48
N ALA A 374 -19.84 12.38 -18.74
CA ALA A 374 -18.88 13.43 -19.07
C ALA A 374 -19.35 14.80 -18.54
N VAL A 375 -18.42 15.61 -18.04
CA VAL A 375 -18.70 16.97 -17.54
C VAL A 375 -18.00 17.99 -18.42
N ALA A 376 -18.75 18.98 -18.93
CA ALA A 376 -18.20 20.03 -19.78
C ALA A 376 -17.11 20.83 -19.03
N GLY A 377 -15.98 21.07 -19.69
CA GLY A 377 -14.86 21.80 -19.09
C GLY A 377 -14.03 21.00 -18.07
N SER A 378 -14.29 19.69 -17.94
CA SER A 378 -13.49 18.77 -17.13
C SER A 378 -12.84 17.71 -18.01
N ASN A 379 -11.65 17.28 -17.64
CA ASN A 379 -11.01 16.10 -18.24
C ASN A 379 -11.19 14.82 -17.39
N ALA A 380 -12.06 14.91 -16.38
CA ALA A 380 -12.60 13.79 -15.62
C ALA A 380 -14.09 13.60 -15.94
N GLY A 381 -14.62 12.42 -15.65
CA GLY A 381 -16.05 12.21 -15.61
C GLY A 381 -16.65 12.67 -14.28
N GLY A 382 -17.97 12.84 -14.25
CA GLY A 382 -18.70 13.45 -13.14
C GLY A 382 -18.68 12.63 -11.85
N THR A 383 -18.30 11.36 -11.91
CA THR A 383 -18.18 10.48 -10.74
C THR A 383 -16.77 9.97 -10.51
N ASP A 384 -15.81 10.40 -11.32
CA ASP A 384 -14.42 10.00 -11.13
C ASP A 384 -13.91 10.43 -9.76
N ILE A 385 -13.35 9.47 -9.03
CA ILE A 385 -12.50 9.74 -7.88
C ILE A 385 -11.05 9.87 -8.34
N LEU A 386 -10.16 10.36 -7.49
CA LEU A 386 -8.78 10.65 -7.89
C LEU A 386 -8.08 9.45 -8.56
N VAL A 387 -8.25 8.23 -8.04
CA VAL A 387 -7.62 7.02 -8.63
C VAL A 387 -8.21 6.67 -9.99
N SER A 388 -9.52 6.83 -10.21
CA SER A 388 -10.13 6.54 -11.52
C SER A 388 -9.81 7.62 -12.54
N TRP A 389 -9.66 8.87 -12.11
CA TRP A 389 -9.15 9.95 -12.95
C TRP A 389 -7.69 9.73 -13.36
N ILE A 390 -6.80 9.35 -12.43
CA ILE A 390 -5.39 8.99 -12.74
C ILE A 390 -5.34 7.85 -13.77
N TYR A 391 -6.18 6.82 -13.60
CA TYR A 391 -6.30 5.74 -14.57
C TYR A 391 -6.76 6.24 -15.94
N LYS A 392 -7.78 7.10 -16.00
CA LYS A 392 -8.27 7.71 -17.26
C LYS A 392 -7.20 8.53 -17.95
N LEU A 393 -6.44 9.33 -17.20
CA LEU A 393 -5.33 10.12 -17.74
C LEU A 393 -4.25 9.24 -18.37
N THR A 394 -3.89 8.12 -17.74
CA THR A 394 -2.86 7.20 -18.24
C THR A 394 -3.37 6.36 -19.41
N MET A 395 -4.54 5.72 -19.28
CA MET A 395 -5.02 4.73 -20.24
C MET A 395 -5.80 5.31 -21.41
N SER A 396 -6.49 6.44 -21.22
CA SER A 396 -7.32 7.05 -22.26
C SER A 396 -6.68 8.29 -22.87
N SER A 397 -6.02 9.12 -22.06
CA SER A 397 -5.43 10.39 -22.53
C SER A 397 -3.92 10.33 -22.76
N SER A 398 -3.24 9.24 -22.38
CA SER A 398 -1.77 9.12 -22.45
C SER A 398 -1.03 10.28 -21.79
N GLN A 399 -1.56 10.82 -20.69
CA GLN A 399 -1.01 11.92 -19.90
C GLN A 399 -0.24 11.38 -18.69
N TYR A 400 0.82 10.59 -18.94
CA TYR A 400 1.54 9.84 -17.89
C TYR A 400 2.22 10.74 -16.87
N ALA A 401 2.91 11.78 -17.32
CA ALA A 401 3.63 12.71 -16.45
C ALA A 401 2.69 13.47 -15.50
N ILE A 402 1.58 14.00 -16.04
CA ILE A 402 0.57 14.70 -15.22
C ILE A 402 -0.11 13.75 -14.25
N ALA A 403 -0.47 12.54 -14.69
CA ALA A 403 -1.06 11.52 -13.83
C ALA A 403 -0.12 11.12 -12.68
N ALA A 404 1.17 10.97 -12.96
CA ALA A 404 2.19 10.71 -11.95
C ALA A 404 2.36 11.88 -10.96
N SER A 405 2.33 13.13 -11.44
CA SER A 405 2.36 14.32 -10.57
C SER A 405 1.14 14.38 -9.64
N ILE A 406 -0.07 14.11 -10.16
CA ILE A 406 -1.30 14.04 -9.35
C ILE A 406 -1.19 12.89 -8.32
N THR A 407 -0.62 11.75 -8.71
CA THR A 407 -0.41 10.60 -7.81
C THR A 407 0.51 10.96 -6.64
N ILE A 408 1.58 11.73 -6.86
CA ILE A 408 2.46 12.23 -5.80
C ILE A 408 1.70 13.18 -4.87
N LEU A 409 0.96 14.15 -5.42
CA LEU A 409 0.19 15.11 -4.63
C LEU A 409 -0.86 14.39 -3.76
N LEU A 410 -1.55 13.40 -4.33
CA LEU A 410 -2.49 12.54 -3.64
C LEU A 410 -1.81 11.73 -2.54
N SER A 411 -0.64 11.16 -2.82
CA SER A 411 0.12 10.38 -1.83
C SER A 411 0.49 11.25 -0.63
N ILE A 412 0.96 12.48 -0.86
CA ILE A 412 1.27 13.45 0.21
C ILE A 412 0.01 13.76 1.04
N PHE A 413 -1.11 14.00 0.38
CA PHE A 413 -2.39 14.27 1.05
C PHE A 413 -2.85 13.10 1.92
N VAL A 414 -2.89 11.88 1.36
CA VAL A 414 -3.33 10.68 2.07
C VAL A 414 -2.38 10.31 3.20
N VAL A 415 -1.07 10.35 2.99
CA VAL A 415 -0.07 10.11 4.04
C VAL A 415 -0.18 11.15 5.14
N GLY A 416 -0.41 12.43 4.79
CA GLY A 416 -0.63 13.50 5.77
C GLY A 416 -1.85 13.23 6.65
N ILE A 417 -2.98 12.84 6.05
CA ILE A 417 -4.19 12.46 6.79
C ILE A 417 -3.95 11.21 7.64
N ALA A 418 -3.33 10.17 7.08
CA ALA A 418 -3.05 8.93 7.80
C ALA A 418 -2.16 9.19 9.02
N LEU A 419 -1.07 9.94 8.88
CA LEU A 419 -0.19 10.30 9.99
C LEU A 419 -0.92 11.09 11.08
N TRP A 420 -1.83 12.00 10.69
CA TRP A 420 -2.66 12.73 11.63
C TRP A 420 -3.65 11.79 12.36
N GLN A 421 -4.34 10.90 11.63
CA GLN A 421 -5.26 9.92 12.20
C GLN A 421 -4.56 8.95 13.17
N PHE A 422 -3.39 8.43 12.79
CA PHE A 422 -2.59 7.56 13.66
C PHE A 422 -2.17 8.26 14.96
N ARG A 423 -1.81 9.55 14.91
CA ARG A 423 -1.47 10.32 16.12
C ARG A 423 -2.69 10.66 16.97
N ALA A 424 -3.84 10.91 16.35
CA ALA A 424 -5.07 11.32 17.02
C ALA A 424 -5.80 10.15 17.70
N THR A 425 -5.73 8.95 17.14
CA THR A 425 -6.51 7.79 17.62
C THR A 425 -5.84 7.16 18.85
N ASN A 426 -6.51 7.25 20.01
CA ASN A 426 -6.01 6.71 21.28
C ASN A 426 -6.06 5.17 21.38
N SER A 427 -6.76 4.48 20.47
CA SER A 427 -6.79 3.01 20.44
C SER A 427 -5.40 2.41 20.26
N PHE A 428 -4.51 3.08 19.51
CA PHE A 428 -3.12 2.65 19.34
C PHE A 428 -2.18 3.09 20.49
N LYS A 429 -2.67 3.88 21.44
CA LYS A 429 -1.86 4.36 22.58
C LYS A 429 -2.06 3.52 23.85
N GLN A 430 -3.13 2.71 23.90
CA GLN A 430 -3.46 1.90 25.06
C GLN A 430 -3.05 0.44 24.94
N ASP A 431 -2.74 -0.06 23.74
CA ASP A 431 -2.03 -1.34 23.58
C ASP A 431 -0.63 -1.30 24.23
N ASP A 432 -0.07 -0.10 24.46
CA ASP A 432 1.18 0.13 25.21
C ASP A 432 0.97 0.24 26.75
N MET A 433 -0.27 0.16 27.24
CA MET A 433 -0.61 0.31 28.67
C MET A 433 -1.26 -0.93 29.31
N VAL A 434 -1.17 -2.09 28.66
CA VAL A 434 -1.47 -3.41 29.23
C VAL A 434 -0.17 -4.22 29.23
#